data_AF-C5L3C2-F1
#
_entry.id   AF-C5L3C2-F1
#
_cell.length_a   1.000
_cell.length_b   1.000
_cell.length_c   1.000
_cell.angle_alpha   90.00
_cell.angle_beta   90.00
_cell.angle_gamma   90.00
#
_symmetry.space_group_name_H-M   'P 1'
#
loop_
_entity.id
_entity.type
_entity.pdbx_description
1 polymer ?
#
loop_
_entity_poly.entity_id
_entity_poly.type
_entity_poly.pdbx_seq_one_letter_code
_entity_poly.pdbx_strand_id
1 'polypeptide(L)'
;MSAIFEDMFDVKNIDDEKFDRVSRIKAQSHTYNAEIEVDINTEIYPIGSSDTLRIAIASAADANEGYQGEAAQPGIIDDYEYAMYGK
;
A
#
# COMPACT_ATOMS: atom_id res chain seq x y z
N MET A 1 5.75 14.90 6.03
CA MET A 1 6.23 13.56 5.60
C MET A 1 5.89 13.39 4.14
N SER A 2 6.82 12.90 3.31
CA SER A 2 6.58 12.70 1.88
C SER A 2 6.73 11.22 1.58
N ALA A 3 5.66 10.58 1.11
CA ALA A 3 5.83 9.36 0.33
C ALA A 3 6.86 9.66 -0.78
N ILE A 4 7.75 8.72 -1.07
CA ILE A 4 8.69 8.84 -2.20
C ILE A 4 7.96 8.56 -3.52
N PHE A 5 6.84 7.86 -3.45
CA PHE A 5 5.93 7.62 -4.56
C PHE A 5 4.51 7.49 -4.01
N GLU A 6 3.54 8.10 -4.68
CA GLU A 6 2.13 7.98 -4.35
C GLU A 6 1.30 8.12 -5.63
N ASP A 7 0.36 7.22 -5.87
CA ASP A 7 -0.62 7.33 -6.96
C ASP A 7 -1.88 6.50 -6.68
N MET A 8 -2.91 6.75 -7.46
CA MET A 8 -4.11 5.91 -7.55
C MET A 8 -3.91 4.84 -8.64
N PHE A 9 -4.28 3.60 -8.31
CA PHE A 9 -4.13 2.44 -9.18
C PHE A 9 -5.46 1.71 -9.33
N ASP A 10 -5.89 1.48 -10.57
CA ASP A 10 -7.03 0.60 -10.82
C ASP A 10 -6.57 -0.86 -10.91
N VAL A 11 -7.22 -1.73 -10.15
CA VAL A 11 -7.00 -3.17 -10.25
C VAL A 11 -7.38 -3.65 -11.65
N LYS A 12 -6.47 -4.37 -12.30
CA LYS A 12 -6.67 -4.96 -13.64
C LYS A 12 -6.81 -6.47 -13.57
N ASN A 13 -6.09 -7.12 -12.65
CA ASN A 13 -6.16 -8.56 -12.46
C ASN A 13 -5.83 -8.94 -11.02
N ILE A 14 -6.39 -10.06 -10.57
CA ILE A 14 -6.13 -10.69 -9.27
C ILE A 14 -5.84 -12.18 -9.54
N ASP A 15 -4.64 -12.64 -9.18
CA ASP A 15 -4.25 -14.05 -9.24
C ASP A 15 -4.27 -14.62 -7.81
N ASP A 16 -5.28 -15.44 -7.54
CA ASP A 16 -5.54 -16.10 -6.26
C ASP A 16 -5.49 -17.64 -6.36
N GLU A 17 -5.02 -18.20 -7.48
CA GLU A 17 -5.12 -19.65 -7.74
C GLU A 17 -4.18 -20.51 -6.88
N LYS A 18 -3.11 -19.92 -6.35
CA LYS A 18 -2.02 -20.65 -5.68
C LYS A 18 -2.06 -20.62 -4.16
N PHE A 19 -2.64 -19.59 -3.56
CA PHE A 19 -2.59 -19.37 -2.12
C PHE A 19 -3.94 -18.87 -1.61
N ASP A 20 -4.47 -19.54 -0.59
CA ASP A 20 -5.80 -19.23 -0.04
C ASP A 20 -5.91 -17.83 0.60
N ARG A 21 -4.79 -17.26 1.02
CA ARG A 21 -4.73 -16.02 1.83
C ARG A 21 -3.96 -14.88 1.18
N VAL A 22 -3.28 -15.16 0.07
CA VAL A 22 -2.43 -14.18 -0.60
C VAL A 22 -2.77 -14.19 -2.06
N SER A 23 -3.10 -13.02 -2.59
CA SER A 23 -3.36 -12.87 -4.01
C SER A 23 -2.37 -11.87 -4.60
N ARG A 24 -1.96 -12.11 -5.83
CA ARG A 24 -1.15 -11.17 -6.59
C ARG A 24 -2.07 -10.19 -7.33
N ILE A 25 -1.98 -8.93 -6.95
CA ILE A 25 -2.75 -7.85 -7.57
C ILE A 25 -1.90 -7.21 -8.66
N LYS A 26 -2.46 -7.09 -9.86
CA LYS A 26 -1.91 -6.29 -10.95
C LYS A 26 -2.76 -5.04 -11.12
N ALA A 27 -2.14 -3.87 -11.05
CA ALA A 27 -2.87 -2.61 -11.12
C ALA A 27 -2.13 -1.56 -11.95
N GLN A 28 -2.90 -0.64 -12.55
CA GLN A 28 -2.38 0.40 -13.44
C GLN A 28 -2.60 1.79 -12.84
N SER A 29 -1.55 2.59 -12.82
CA SER A 29 -1.57 3.95 -12.28
C SER A 29 -2.33 4.92 -13.17
N HIS A 30 -3.01 5.87 -12.55
CA HIS A 30 -3.76 6.93 -13.23
C HIS A 30 -2.85 8.00 -13.81
N THR A 31 -1.76 8.34 -13.11
CA THR A 31 -0.98 9.54 -13.39
C THR A 31 0.28 9.25 -14.19
N TYR A 32 1.00 8.19 -13.83
CA TYR A 32 2.37 7.96 -14.29
C TYR A 32 2.50 6.88 -15.37
N ASN A 33 1.37 6.36 -15.88
CA ASN A 33 1.35 5.19 -16.77
C ASN A 33 2.20 4.02 -16.22
N ALA A 34 2.25 3.90 -14.89
CA ALA A 34 3.01 2.87 -14.20
C ALA A 34 2.14 1.62 -13.97
N GLU A 35 2.75 0.45 -13.99
CA GLU A 35 2.11 -0.81 -13.61
C GLU A 35 2.74 -1.31 -12.31
N ILE A 36 1.93 -1.89 -11.42
CA ILE A 36 2.40 -2.52 -10.20
C ILE A 36 1.87 -3.96 -10.12
N GLU A 37 2.75 -4.88 -9.73
CA GLU A 37 2.37 -6.21 -9.26
C GLU A 37 2.75 -6.32 -7.78
N VAL A 38 1.77 -6.62 -6.92
CA VAL A 38 1.97 -6.69 -5.48
C VAL A 38 1.21 -7.88 -4.88
N ASP A 39 1.89 -8.65 -4.04
CA ASP A 39 1.29 -9.75 -3.28
C ASP A 39 0.66 -9.18 -2.01
N ILE A 40 -0.66 -9.34 -1.82
CA ILE A 40 -1.41 -8.80 -0.69
C ILE A 40 -2.09 -9.94 0.07
N ASN A 41 -2.11 -9.85 1.41
CA ASN A 41 -2.88 -10.77 2.23
C ASN A 41 -4.38 -10.43 2.12
N THR A 42 -5.05 -11.09 1.18
CA THR A 42 -6.46 -10.88 0.84
C THR A 42 -7.43 -11.46 1.86
N GLU A 43 -6.97 -12.29 2.82
CA GLU A 43 -7.78 -12.75 3.94
C GLU A 43 -8.12 -11.60 4.90
N ILE A 44 -7.17 -10.68 5.13
CA ILE A 44 -7.33 -9.55 6.05
C ILE A 44 -7.61 -8.22 5.34
N TYR A 45 -7.23 -8.12 4.06
CA TYR A 45 -7.52 -6.95 3.22
C TYR A 45 -8.13 -7.40 1.88
N PRO A 46 -9.45 -7.65 1.85
CA PRO A 46 -10.14 -8.12 0.64
C PRO A 46 -10.07 -7.08 -0.48
N ILE A 47 -9.73 -7.51 -1.70
CA ILE A 47 -9.64 -6.66 -2.89
C ILE A 47 -10.43 -7.30 -4.03
N GLY A 48 -11.18 -6.49 -4.77
CA GLY A 48 -11.93 -6.86 -5.96
C GLY A 48 -11.36 -6.26 -7.25
N SER A 49 -11.72 -6.86 -8.40
CA SER A 49 -11.22 -6.45 -9.72
C SER A 49 -11.69 -5.07 -10.20
N SER A 50 -12.59 -4.41 -9.46
CA SER A 50 -13.10 -3.06 -9.78
C SER A 50 -12.62 -2.00 -8.77
N ASP A 51 -11.73 -2.37 -7.85
CA ASP A 51 -11.25 -1.46 -6.83
C ASP A 51 -10.18 -0.52 -7.38
N THR A 52 -10.14 0.68 -6.82
CA THR A 52 -9.05 1.64 -7.01
C THR A 52 -8.29 1.77 -5.70
N LEU A 53 -7.00 1.49 -5.73
CA LEU A 53 -6.11 1.51 -4.57
C LEU A 53 -5.27 2.78 -4.58
N ARG A 54 -5.24 3.52 -3.46
CA ARG A 54 -4.22 4.54 -3.23
C ARG A 54 -2.98 3.86 -2.68
N ILE A 55 -1.89 3.87 -3.43
CA ILE A 55 -0.64 3.21 -3.02
C ILE A 55 0.43 4.27 -2.81
N ALA A 56 0.95 4.34 -1.58
CA ALA A 56 2.14 5.09 -1.26
C ALA A 56 3.31 4.17 -0.91
N ILE A 57 4.49 4.55 -1.38
CA ILE A 57 5.76 3.97 -0.95
C ILE A 57 6.49 5.08 -0.18
N ALA A 58 6.90 4.77 1.05
CA ALA A 58 7.63 5.69 1.91
C ALA A 58 8.91 5.01 2.43
N SER A 59 9.97 5.79 2.61
CA SER A 59 11.21 5.32 3.22
C SER A 59 11.17 5.30 4.74
N ALA A 60 10.20 5.97 5.36
CA ALA A 60 9.99 6.04 6.80
C ALA A 60 8.48 6.08 7.11
N ALA A 61 8.07 5.36 8.16
CA ALA A 61 6.69 5.28 8.62
C ALA A 61 6.33 6.40 9.62
N ASP A 62 7.29 6.80 10.45
CA ASP A 62 7.09 7.72 11.56
C ASP A 62 7.58 9.15 11.25
N ALA A 63 6.92 10.13 11.88
CA ALA A 63 7.43 11.50 11.97
C ALA A 63 8.70 11.61 12.84
N ASN A 64 8.90 10.62 13.72
CA ASN A 64 9.71 10.74 14.92
C ASN A 64 10.91 9.79 14.93
N GLU A 65 11.79 9.91 13.93
CA GLU A 65 13.17 9.52 14.15
C GLU A 65 13.85 10.56 15.07
N GLY A 66 13.46 10.65 16.37
CA GLY A 66 14.26 11.43 17.32
C GLY A 66 13.66 12.00 18.62
N TYR A 67 12.36 11.97 18.90
CA TYR A 67 11.82 12.68 20.07
C TYR A 67 11.02 11.79 21.03
N GLN A 68 11.70 11.25 22.05
CA GLN A 68 11.06 10.65 23.22
C GLN A 68 10.62 11.77 24.17
N GLY A 69 9.33 12.14 24.18
CA GLY A 69 8.80 13.02 25.22
C GLY A 69 7.45 13.68 24.96
N GLU A 70 7.03 13.85 23.71
CA GLU A 70 5.72 14.41 23.35
C GLU A 70 4.82 13.36 22.70
N ALA A 71 3.49 13.57 22.76
CA ALA A 71 2.50 12.67 22.17
C ALA A 71 2.90 12.30 20.73
N ALA A 72 2.89 11.00 20.41
CA ALA A 72 3.26 10.50 19.10
C ALA A 72 2.50 11.29 18.02
N GLN A 73 3.23 11.98 17.16
CA GLN A 73 2.62 12.61 16.00
C GLN A 73 2.14 11.51 15.06
N PRO A 74 0.93 11.64 14.47
CA PRO A 74 0.43 10.65 13.54
C PRO A 74 1.42 10.46 12.37
N GLY A 75 1.73 9.20 12.09
CA GLY A 75 2.63 8.78 11.01
C GLY A 75 1.89 8.65 9.68
N ILE A 76 2.63 8.44 8.59
CA ILE A 76 1.98 8.25 7.27
C ILE A 76 1.07 7.01 7.26
N ILE A 77 1.37 6.00 8.09
CA ILE A 77 0.57 4.78 8.19
C ILE A 77 -0.86 5.05 8.68
N ASP A 78 -1.07 6.09 9.49
CA ASP A 78 -2.40 6.40 10.05
C ASP A 78 -3.42 6.82 8.98
N ASP A 79 -2.95 7.23 7.79
CA ASP A 79 -3.78 7.60 6.64
C ASP A 79 -4.14 6.39 5.73
N TYR A 80 -3.65 5.18 6.05
CA TYR A 80 -3.77 3.98 5.21
C TYR A 80 -4.37 2.80 5.98
N GLU A 81 -5.11 1.94 5.26
CA GLU A 81 -5.79 0.77 5.85
C GLU A 81 -4.89 -0.47 5.92
N TYR A 82 -3.86 -0.53 5.06
CA TYR A 82 -2.97 -1.67 4.93
C TYR A 82 -1.53 -1.18 4.73
N ALA A 83 -0.61 -1.69 5.54
CA ALA A 83 0.79 -1.33 5.51
C ALA A 83 1.68 -2.57 5.42
N MET A 84 2.77 -2.45 4.66
CA MET A 84 3.79 -3.48 4.52
C MET A 84 5.17 -2.87 4.74
N TYR A 85 6.09 -3.67 5.26
CA TYR A 85 7.50 -3.33 5.35
C TYR A 85 8.32 -4.29 4.47
N GLY A 86 9.14 -3.73 3.60
CA GLY A 86 9.98 -4.46 2.64
C GLY A 86 11.40 -3.87 2.56
N LYS A 87 12.28 -4.54 1.81
CA LYS A 87 13.67 -4.12 1.58
C LYS A 87 13.96 -4.00 0.10
#